data_AF-A0A397B0A1-F1
#
_entry.id   AF-A0A397B0A1-F1
#
_cell.length_a   1.000
_cell.length_b   1.000
_cell.length_c   1.000
_cell.angle_alpha   90.00
_cell.angle_beta   90.00
_cell.angle_gamma   90.00
#
_symmetry.space_group_name_H-M   'P 1'
#
loop_
_entity.id
_entity.type
_entity.pdbx_description
1 polymer ?
#
loop_
_entity_poly.entity_id
_entity_poly.type
_entity_poly.pdbx_seq_one_letter_code
_entity_poly.pdbx_strand_id
1 'polypeptide(L)'
;MTVGVLVVTFFLHAAAIFLFTSGFFLTRYEATDVSPCSKDAAFPTVMHNTHHLRRHEVPRSGCWSNVKFPRVVYIVIDALRFDFMHEASQEEQQQKAADGGQYFLNHLPHVHALLRDEPAQSLLFRFIADAPTMTMQRYVLPLSQ
;
A
#
# COMPACT_ATOMS: atom_id res chain seq x y z
N MET A 1 42.14 -27.35 -20.74
CA MET A 1 40.90 -27.57 -19.97
C MET A 1 40.33 -26.28 -19.40
N THR A 2 41.14 -25.41 -18.78
CA THR A 2 40.71 -24.13 -18.19
C THR A 2 40.04 -23.15 -19.16
N VAL A 3 40.60 -22.96 -20.36
CA VAL A 3 40.03 -22.06 -21.39
C VAL A 3 38.63 -22.50 -21.81
N GLY A 4 38.42 -23.80 -22.01
CA GLY A 4 37.10 -24.33 -22.36
C GLY A 4 36.05 -24.11 -21.26
N VAL A 5 36.44 -24.26 -19.99
CA VAL A 5 35.57 -24.00 -18.84
C VAL A 5 35.20 -22.52 -18.76
N LEU A 6 36.14 -21.61 -19.00
CA LEU A 6 35.87 -20.16 -19.02
C LEU A 6 34.92 -19.75 -20.15
N VAL A 7 35.06 -20.37 -21.33
CA VAL A 7 34.17 -20.11 -22.48
C VAL A 7 32.74 -20.57 -22.17
N VAL A 8 32.57 -21.80 -21.66
CA VAL A 8 31.25 -22.34 -21.32
C VAL A 8 30.57 -21.52 -20.23
N THR A 9 31.30 -21.14 -19.18
CA THR A 9 30.75 -20.31 -18.09
C THR A 9 30.34 -18.93 -18.59
N PHE A 10 31.12 -18.29 -19.47
CA PHE A 10 30.75 -17.02 -20.10
C PHE A 10 29.43 -17.11 -20.87
N PHE A 11 29.28 -18.12 -21.73
CA PHE A 11 28.05 -18.29 -22.51
C PHE A 11 26.82 -18.59 -21.64
N LEU A 12 26.97 -19.37 -20.57
CA LEU A 12 25.88 -19.62 -19.62
C LEU A 12 25.42 -18.33 -18.91
N HIS A 13 26.36 -17.47 -18.49
CA HIS A 13 26.02 -16.19 -17.87
C HIS A 13 25.39 -15.22 -18.89
N ALA A 14 25.90 -15.17 -20.12
CA ALA A 14 25.32 -14.35 -21.18
C ALA A 14 23.87 -14.79 -21.49
N ALA A 15 23.62 -16.10 -21.57
CA ALA A 15 22.27 -16.64 -21.76
C ALA A 15 21.36 -16.35 -20.56
N ALA A 16 21.85 -16.50 -19.33
CA ALA A 16 21.09 -16.19 -18.12
C ALA A 16 20.72 -14.71 -18.04
N ILE A 17 21.66 -13.81 -18.32
CA ILE A 17 21.42 -12.36 -18.37
C ILE A 17 20.41 -12.05 -19.47
N PHE A 18 20.57 -12.62 -20.67
CA PHE A 18 19.64 -12.40 -21.78
C PHE A 18 18.22 -12.83 -21.44
N LEU A 19 18.04 -14.03 -20.87
CA LEU A 19 16.74 -14.53 -20.42
C LEU A 19 16.15 -13.66 -19.30
N PHE A 20 16.99 -13.25 -18.35
CA PHE A 20 16.60 -12.39 -17.23
C PHE A 20 16.14 -11.01 -17.71
N THR A 21 16.86 -10.39 -18.64
CA THR A 21 16.47 -9.09 -19.23
C THR A 21 15.29 -9.19 -20.17
N SER A 22 15.07 -10.35 -20.82
CA SER A 22 13.98 -10.51 -21.81
C SER A 22 12.62 -10.82 -21.19
N GLY A 23 12.57 -11.44 -19.99
CA GLY A 23 11.30 -11.92 -19.42
C GLY A 23 11.07 -11.61 -17.94
N PHE A 24 12.08 -11.20 -17.18
CA PHE A 24 11.97 -11.10 -15.72
C PHE A 24 11.86 -9.68 -15.17
N PHE A 25 12.29 -8.66 -15.92
CA PHE A 25 12.07 -7.27 -15.52
C PHE A 25 10.67 -6.82 -15.93
N LEU A 26 9.71 -7.09 -15.04
CA LEU A 26 8.47 -6.35 -14.84
C LEU A 26 7.90 -5.78 -16.14
N THR A 27 7.11 -6.58 -16.85
CA THR A 27 6.08 -6.03 -17.75
C THR A 27 5.26 -5.05 -16.92
N ARG A 28 5.56 -3.75 -17.09
CA ARG A 28 4.88 -2.67 -16.39
C ARG A 28 3.44 -2.71 -16.86
N TYR A 29 2.56 -3.20 -16.00
CA TYR A 29 1.14 -3.09 -16.24
C TYR A 29 0.68 -1.73 -15.77
N GLU A 30 0.55 -0.85 -16.74
CA GLU A 30 -0.25 0.34 -16.58
C GLU A 30 -1.70 -0.07 -16.79
N ALA A 31 -2.53 0.08 -15.76
CA ALA A 31 -3.97 0.02 -15.96
C ALA A 31 -4.34 1.18 -16.91
N THR A 32 -4.76 0.85 -18.13
CA THR A 32 -5.12 1.84 -19.15
C THR A 32 -6.45 2.53 -18.83
N ASP A 33 -7.26 1.90 -17.99
CA ASP A 33 -8.56 2.42 -17.60
C ASP A 33 -8.41 3.54 -16.58
N VAL A 34 -8.79 4.74 -17.01
CA VAL A 34 -8.99 5.89 -16.15
C VAL A 34 -10.46 5.97 -15.76
N SER A 35 -10.74 6.18 -14.48
CA SER A 35 -12.11 6.40 -14.02
C SER A 35 -12.57 7.81 -14.42
N PRO A 36 -13.58 7.96 -15.30
CA PRO A 36 -14.04 9.28 -15.69
C PRO A 36 -14.74 9.95 -14.50
N CYS A 37 -14.31 11.16 -14.19
CA CYS A 37 -15.01 12.00 -13.24
C CYS A 37 -16.29 12.53 -13.90
N SER A 38 -17.46 11.99 -13.51
CA SER A 38 -18.76 12.57 -13.83
C SER A 38 -19.35 13.25 -12.60
N LYS A 39 -19.93 14.45 -12.78
CA LYS A 39 -20.63 15.18 -11.71
C LYS A 39 -21.79 14.40 -11.11
N ASP A 40 -22.29 13.41 -11.85
CA ASP A 40 -23.41 12.54 -11.46
C ASP A 40 -22.95 11.31 -10.66
N ALA A 41 -21.63 11.06 -10.58
CA ALA A 41 -21.03 9.97 -9.82
C ALA A 41 -20.60 10.37 -8.40
N ALA A 42 -20.88 11.63 -8.00
CA ALA A 42 -20.68 12.05 -6.63
C ALA A 42 -21.61 11.23 -5.73
N PHE A 43 -21.01 10.41 -4.86
CA PHE A 43 -21.79 9.69 -3.85
C PHE A 43 -22.70 10.70 -3.14
N PRO A 44 -24.03 10.47 -3.08
CA PRO A 44 -24.93 11.35 -2.37
C PRO A 44 -24.55 11.26 -0.90
N THR A 45 -23.74 12.20 -0.45
CA THR A 45 -23.55 12.46 0.96
C THR A 45 -24.88 13.06 1.40
N VAL A 46 -25.76 12.20 1.91
CA VAL A 46 -27.02 12.61 2.53
C VAL A 46 -26.66 13.46 3.74
N MET A 47 -26.49 14.75 3.52
CA MET A 47 -26.65 15.76 4.54
C MET A 47 -27.57 16.82 3.96
N HIS A 48 -28.86 16.53 4.09
CA HIS A 48 -29.92 17.48 3.90
C HIS A 48 -29.64 18.69 4.81
N ASN A 49 -29.45 19.87 4.23
CA ASN A 49 -29.87 21.11 4.85
C ASN A 49 -30.12 22.14 3.76
N THR A 50 -31.40 22.22 3.41
CA THR A 50 -32.10 23.45 3.03
C THR A 50 -31.48 24.66 3.73
N HIS A 51 -30.85 25.57 2.98
CA HIS A 51 -30.99 27.01 3.22
C HIS A 51 -30.40 27.80 2.06
N HIS A 52 -31.28 28.54 1.41
CA HIS A 52 -30.99 29.60 0.46
C HIS A 52 -30.13 30.68 1.12
N LEU A 53 -28.81 30.61 1.00
CA LEU A 53 -27.95 31.77 1.18
C LEU A 53 -26.89 31.78 0.08
N ARG A 54 -27.07 32.73 -0.84
CA ARG A 54 -26.03 33.22 -1.75
C ARG A 54 -24.79 33.61 -0.93
N ARG A 55 -23.80 32.73 -0.89
CA ARG A 55 -22.41 33.12 -0.71
C ARG A 55 -21.57 32.33 -1.69
N HIS A 56 -20.84 33.08 -2.50
CA HIS A 56 -19.95 32.66 -3.55
C HIS A 56 -18.70 32.02 -2.93
N GLU A 57 -18.84 30.83 -2.36
CA GLU A 57 -17.72 30.02 -1.89
C GLU A 57 -17.90 28.66 -2.54
N VAL A 58 -17.30 28.52 -3.73
CA VAL A 58 -17.35 27.30 -4.55
C VAL A 58 -16.84 26.16 -3.66
N PRO A 59 -17.69 25.18 -3.29
CA PRO A 59 -17.21 24.01 -2.58
C PRO A 59 -16.16 23.39 -3.48
N ARG A 60 -14.96 23.10 -2.95
CA ARG A 60 -13.98 22.27 -3.65
C ARG A 60 -14.51 20.83 -3.71
N SER A 61 -15.59 20.63 -4.47
CA SER A 61 -16.25 19.35 -4.67
C SER A 61 -15.36 18.52 -5.56
N GLY A 62 -14.58 17.62 -4.96
CA GLY A 62 -14.00 16.53 -5.71
C GLY A 62 -15.15 15.79 -6.39
N CYS A 63 -14.94 15.42 -7.64
CA CYS A 63 -15.97 14.78 -8.47
C CYS A 63 -16.54 13.50 -7.87
N TRP A 64 -15.71 12.80 -7.09
CA TRP A 64 -16.04 11.54 -6.43
C TRP A 64 -16.46 11.72 -4.97
N SER A 65 -15.98 12.75 -4.27
CA SER A 65 -16.33 13.00 -2.87
C SER A 65 -15.98 14.43 -2.44
N ASN A 66 -16.60 14.89 -1.36
CA ASN A 66 -16.24 16.14 -0.73
C ASN A 66 -14.79 16.08 -0.20
N VAL A 67 -13.96 17.00 -0.67
CA VAL A 67 -12.54 17.05 -0.30
C VAL A 67 -12.43 17.64 1.11
N LYS A 68 -12.05 16.81 2.09
CA LYS A 68 -11.75 17.29 3.45
C LYS A 68 -10.39 17.99 3.56
N PHE A 69 -9.39 17.54 2.79
CA PHE A 69 -8.01 18.04 2.86
C PHE A 69 -7.50 18.47 1.47
N PRO A 70 -6.90 19.65 1.31
CA PRO A 70 -6.48 20.18 0.01
C PRO A 70 -5.27 19.44 -0.59
N ARG A 71 -4.48 18.75 0.25
CA ARG A 71 -3.30 17.98 -0.14
C ARG A 71 -3.23 16.73 0.73
N VAL A 72 -2.79 15.64 0.14
CA VAL A 72 -2.60 14.35 0.83
C VAL A 72 -1.25 13.78 0.44
N VAL A 73 -0.53 13.25 1.42
CA VAL A 73 0.73 12.54 1.21
C VAL A 73 0.46 11.06 1.52
N TYR A 74 0.62 10.20 0.52
CA TYR A 74 0.54 8.76 0.68
C TYR A 74 1.96 8.19 0.76
N ILE A 75 2.26 7.48 1.85
CA ILE A 75 3.52 6.80 2.06
C ILE A 75 3.22 5.30 2.07
N VAL A 76 3.80 4.57 1.12
CA VAL A 76 3.71 3.12 1.04
C VAL A 76 5.04 2.54 1.48
N ILE A 77 5.02 1.74 2.54
CA ILE A 77 6.19 1.08 3.09
C ILE A 77 6.02 -0.42 2.82
N ASP A 78 6.92 -0.99 2.02
CA ASP A 78 6.90 -2.42 1.71
C ASP A 78 7.15 -3.25 2.98
N ALA A 79 6.46 -4.38 3.08
CA ALA A 79 6.54 -5.33 4.19
C ALA A 79 6.31 -4.74 5.61
N LEU A 80 5.66 -3.56 5.73
CA LEU A 80 5.29 -3.01 7.03
C LEU A 80 4.06 -3.71 7.60
N ARG A 81 4.27 -4.63 8.53
CA ARG A 81 3.20 -5.38 9.19
C ARG A 81 2.47 -4.53 10.23
N PHE A 82 1.21 -4.89 10.46
CA PHE A 82 0.37 -4.23 11.46
C PHE A 82 0.97 -4.26 12.88
N ASP A 83 1.61 -5.38 13.27
CA ASP A 83 2.19 -5.55 14.60
C ASP A 83 3.42 -4.70 14.87
N PHE A 84 3.97 -4.02 13.85
CA PHE A 84 5.04 -3.01 14.04
C PHE A 84 4.48 -1.61 14.35
N MET A 85 3.24 -1.34 13.94
CA MET A 85 2.55 -0.05 14.12
C MET A 85 1.66 -0.02 15.37
N HIS A 86 1.28 -1.19 15.86
CA HIS A 86 0.48 -1.34 17.07
C HIS A 86 1.37 -1.33 18.31
N GLU A 87 0.97 -0.57 19.32
CA GLU A 87 1.64 -0.56 20.62
C GLU A 87 1.33 -1.89 21.34
N ALA A 88 2.35 -2.74 21.47
CA ALA A 88 2.18 -4.07 22.03
C ALA A 88 1.97 -4.01 23.55
N SER A 89 0.97 -4.74 24.03
CA SER A 89 0.69 -4.94 25.46
C SER A 89 1.84 -5.66 26.17
N GLN A 90 1.86 -5.62 27.51
CA GLN A 90 2.90 -6.32 28.28
C GLN A 90 2.88 -7.83 28.07
N GLU A 91 1.69 -8.42 27.87
CA GLU A 91 1.53 -9.84 27.59
C GLU A 91 2.14 -10.22 26.23
N GLU A 92 1.85 -9.43 25.20
CA GLU A 92 2.42 -9.65 23.85
C GLU A 92 3.94 -9.48 23.83
N GLN A 93 4.47 -8.54 24.61
CA GLN A 93 5.92 -8.35 24.74
C GLN A 93 6.58 -9.57 25.38
N GLN A 94 6.00 -10.13 26.45
CA GLN A 94 6.53 -11.33 27.10
C GLN A 94 6.46 -12.54 26.17
N GLN A 95 5.36 -12.69 25.43
CA GLN A 95 5.18 -13.79 24.51
C GLN A 95 6.16 -13.72 23.33
N LYS A 96 6.33 -12.54 22.72
CA LYS A 96 7.35 -12.33 21.69
C LYS A 96 8.78 -12.43 22.21
N ALA A 97 9.04 -12.09 23.47
CA ALA A 97 10.35 -12.29 24.08
C ALA A 97 10.71 -13.78 24.17
N ALA A 98 9.74 -14.64 24.49
CA ALA A 98 9.93 -16.10 24.47
C ALA A 98 10.27 -16.63 23.07
N ASP A 99 9.68 -16.04 22.02
CA ASP A 99 9.91 -16.40 20.63
C ASP A 99 11.15 -15.72 19.99
N GLY A 100 11.89 -14.90 20.76
CA GLY A 100 13.04 -14.11 20.26
C GLY A 100 12.68 -12.89 19.39
N GLY A 101 11.40 -12.52 19.33
CA GLY A 101 10.84 -11.46 18.48
C GLY A 101 10.64 -10.09 19.15
N GLN A 102 11.13 -9.89 20.37
CA GLN A 102 10.95 -8.62 21.12
C GLN A 102 11.52 -7.38 20.40
N TYR A 103 12.54 -7.57 19.55
CA TYR A 103 13.24 -6.48 18.84
C TYR A 103 12.36 -5.74 17.81
N PHE A 104 11.20 -6.28 17.45
CA PHE A 104 10.34 -5.66 16.44
C PHE A 104 9.14 -4.93 17.02
N LEU A 105 9.04 -4.82 18.35
CA LEU A 105 7.92 -4.20 19.03
C LEU A 105 8.26 -2.77 19.46
N ASN A 106 7.27 -1.89 19.41
CA ASN A 106 7.34 -0.56 20.03
C ASN A 106 8.45 0.39 19.50
N HIS A 107 8.95 0.16 18.27
CA HIS A 107 10.02 0.98 17.68
C HIS A 107 9.53 2.22 16.90
N LEU A 108 8.22 2.48 16.87
CA LEU A 108 7.61 3.64 16.21
C LEU A 108 6.93 4.59 17.21
N PRO A 109 7.69 5.21 18.14
CA PRO A 109 7.12 5.95 19.28
C PRO A 109 6.26 7.14 18.85
N HIS A 110 6.58 7.79 17.72
CA HIS A 110 5.79 8.91 17.20
C HIS A 110 4.42 8.46 16.67
N VAL A 111 4.34 7.27 16.08
CA VAL A 111 3.06 6.69 15.64
C VAL A 111 2.19 6.39 16.86
N HIS A 112 2.77 5.78 17.90
CA HIS A 112 2.03 5.48 19.13
C HIS A 112 1.56 6.74 19.84
N ALA A 113 2.41 7.77 19.94
CA ALA A 113 2.05 9.06 20.52
C ALA A 113 0.89 9.71 19.75
N LEU A 114 0.93 9.72 18.42
CA LEU A 114 -0.15 10.27 17.60
C LEU A 114 -1.47 9.51 17.82
N LEU A 115 -1.43 8.18 17.82
CA LEU A 115 -2.60 7.33 18.04
C LEU A 115 -3.20 7.49 19.44
N ARG A 116 -2.37 7.74 20.45
CA ARG A 116 -2.81 7.91 21.84
C ARG A 116 -3.31 9.31 22.15
N ASP A 117 -2.56 10.32 21.71
CA ASP A 117 -2.77 11.71 22.12
C ASP A 117 -3.77 12.43 21.17
N GLU A 118 -3.87 12.00 19.90
CA GLU A 118 -4.75 12.62 18.89
C GLU A 118 -5.68 11.59 18.19
N PRO A 119 -6.55 10.86 18.93
CA PRO A 119 -7.39 9.80 18.37
C PRO A 119 -8.49 10.32 17.42
N ALA A 120 -8.81 11.62 17.47
CA ALA A 120 -9.75 12.25 16.55
C ALA A 120 -9.13 12.55 15.17
N GLN A 121 -7.80 12.56 15.07
CA GLN A 121 -7.04 12.94 13.87
C GLN A 121 -6.19 11.80 13.32
N SER A 122 -6.02 10.72 14.08
CA SER A 122 -5.22 9.56 13.71
C SER A 122 -6.02 8.28 13.90
N LEU A 123 -5.85 7.34 12.99
CA LEU A 123 -6.54 6.06 13.00
C LEU A 123 -5.58 4.98 12.49
N LEU A 124 -5.60 3.82 13.13
CA LEU A 124 -4.84 2.64 12.71
C LEU A 124 -5.82 1.57 12.24
N PHE A 125 -5.67 1.14 10.98
CA PHE A 125 -6.51 0.10 10.39
C PHE A 125 -5.69 -1.15 10.11
N ARG A 126 -6.30 -2.32 10.34
CA ARG A 126 -5.71 -3.60 9.95
C ARG A 126 -6.16 -3.97 8.54
N PHE A 127 -5.23 -3.92 7.60
CA PHE A 127 -5.44 -4.45 6.26
C PHE A 127 -5.06 -5.94 6.26
N ILE A 128 -6.01 -6.81 5.94
CA ILE A 128 -5.76 -8.24 5.76
C ILE A 128 -5.64 -8.49 4.27
N ALA A 129 -4.42 -8.74 3.81
CA ALA A 129 -4.17 -9.11 2.43
C ALA A 129 -4.54 -10.57 2.20
N ASP A 130 -5.15 -10.86 1.05
CA ASP A 130 -5.39 -12.24 0.62
C ASP A 130 -4.07 -12.95 0.31
N ALA A 131 -4.03 -14.27 0.53
CA ALA A 131 -2.90 -15.07 0.09
C ALA A 131 -2.82 -15.15 -1.45
N PRO A 132 -1.61 -15.15 -2.05
CA PRO A 132 -0.29 -14.99 -1.43
C PRO A 132 0.04 -13.52 -1.11
N THR A 133 0.61 -13.25 0.07
CA THR A 133 1.00 -11.91 0.53
C THR A 133 2.35 -11.49 -0.05
N MET A 134 2.41 -11.30 -1.37
CA MET A 134 3.60 -10.84 -2.08
C MET A 134 3.39 -9.43 -2.65
N THR A 135 4.44 -8.61 -2.63
CA THR A 135 4.42 -7.22 -3.10
C THR A 135 4.30 -7.11 -4.63
N MET A 136 4.60 -8.18 -5.37
CA MET A 136 4.42 -8.23 -6.83
C MET A 136 2.96 -8.48 -7.21
N GLN A 137 2.51 -7.83 -8.28
CA GLN A 137 1.16 -7.85 -8.84
C GLN A 137 0.55 -9.26 -8.95
N ARG A 138 -0.60 -9.48 -8.28
CA ARG A 138 -1.39 -10.71 -8.39
C ARG A 138 -2.12 -10.74 -9.73
N TYR A 139 -1.53 -11.38 -10.74
CA TYR A 139 -2.30 -11.91 -11.88
C TYR A 139 -2.82 -13.28 -11.51
N VAL A 140 -4.06 -13.34 -11.04
CA VAL A 140 -4.88 -14.52 -11.27
C VAL A 140 -5.87 -14.10 -12.34
N LEU A 141 -5.53 -14.38 -13.59
CA LEU A 141 -6.51 -14.36 -14.68
C LEU A 141 -7.67 -15.28 -14.25
N PRO A 142 -8.92 -14.80 -14.20
CA PRO A 142 -10.04 -15.72 -14.22
C PRO A 142 -9.95 -16.41 -15.58
N LEU A 143 -9.79 -17.73 -15.57
CA LEU A 143 -10.17 -18.54 -16.71
C LEU A 143 -11.68 -18.33 -16.89
N SER A 144 -12.07 -17.37 -17.73
CA SER A 144 -13.41 -17.35 -18.28
C SER A 144 -13.54 -18.57 -19.18
N GLN A 145 -14.41 -19.49 -18.78
CA GLN A 145 -15.00 -20.51 -19.66
C GLN A 145 -15.67 -19.85 -20.87
#